data_AF-A0A0A0HJP9-F1
#
_entry.id   AF-A0A0A0HJP9-F1
#
_cell.length_a   1.000
_cell.length_b   1.000
_cell.length_c   1.000
_cell.angle_alpha   90.00
_cell.angle_beta   90.00
_cell.angle_gamma   90.00
#
_symmetry.space_group_name_H-M   'P 1'
#
loop_
_entity.id
_entity.type
_entity.pdbx_description
1 polymer ?
#
loop_
_entity_poly.entity_id
_entity_poly.type
_entity_poly.pdbx_seq_one_letter_code
_entity_poly.pdbx_strand_id
1 'polypeptide(L)'
;MHVPFPRRFPGRNKVFVVLLSLFAAGCMLAAVLQTSRVFVQLDDYRSASQDNLHWTTSRLEVDQLKFLASLRALTGPEPELVDAVRRQFDILYSRATALRDGRVYREVLAQDIAHADMDRVTELLATMVPIIDGDQSNVFKERARLIQLGTRMADPIRNIAARGLAADAQRSDSERAALTAKILSLAILILMMLAALSSLLLLLWRLYRNYRTEAEQNKSKSNRLATILNTSQDAVMVVGADGLIGDTNARANDLLALSDRLTTKIELGDVLFCKGDDGTLTGC
;
A
#
# COMPACT_ATOMS: atom_id res chain seq x y z
N MET A 1 -14.99 46.93 -18.83
CA MET A 1 -14.20 45.81 -18.26
C MET A 1 -14.32 45.89 -16.74
N HIS A 2 -15.31 45.24 -16.14
CA HIS A 2 -15.60 45.34 -14.70
C HIS A 2 -15.34 43.99 -14.04
N VAL A 3 -14.28 43.91 -13.24
CA VAL A 3 -13.91 42.76 -12.41
C VAL A 3 -14.89 42.66 -11.24
N PRO A 4 -15.54 41.51 -10.96
CA PRO A 4 -16.42 41.40 -9.82
C PRO A 4 -15.62 41.17 -8.53
N PHE A 5 -16.00 41.91 -7.48
CA PHE A 5 -15.46 41.82 -6.12
C PHE A 5 -15.58 40.40 -5.51
N PRO A 6 -14.62 39.97 -4.67
CA PRO A 6 -14.72 38.69 -3.96
C PRO A 6 -15.81 38.79 -2.87
N ARG A 7 -16.91 38.04 -3.04
CA ARG A 7 -17.98 37.94 -2.04
C ARG A 7 -17.45 37.26 -0.77
N ARG A 8 -17.53 37.99 0.36
CA ARG A 8 -17.23 37.48 1.71
C ARG A 8 -18.22 36.37 2.08
N PHE A 9 -17.78 35.11 2.05
CA PHE A 9 -18.52 34.00 2.67
C PHE A 9 -18.69 34.22 4.18
N PRO A 10 -19.86 33.88 4.78
CA PRO A 10 -20.09 34.00 6.21
C PRO A 10 -19.08 33.14 6.98
N GLY A 11 -18.38 33.75 7.94
CA GLY A 11 -17.19 33.19 8.60
C GLY A 11 -17.39 31.79 9.22
N ARG A 12 -18.62 31.43 9.59
CA ARG A 12 -18.95 30.13 10.20
C ARG A 12 -18.80 28.94 9.23
N ASN A 13 -19.06 29.13 7.93
CA ASN A 13 -18.87 28.07 6.93
C ASN A 13 -17.39 27.91 6.56
N LYS A 14 -16.60 29.00 6.61
CA LYS A 14 -15.15 28.94 6.37
C LYS A 14 -14.45 28.12 7.46
N VAL A 15 -14.79 28.35 8.73
CA VAL A 15 -14.21 27.59 9.86
C VAL A 15 -14.52 26.09 9.73
N PHE A 16 -15.74 25.74 9.33
CA PHE A 16 -16.12 24.32 9.17
C PHE A 16 -15.40 23.65 8.00
N VAL A 17 -15.22 24.34 6.87
CA VAL A 17 -14.46 23.83 5.72
C VAL A 17 -12.97 23.66 6.07
N VAL A 18 -12.39 24.61 6.80
CA VAL A 18 -11.00 24.53 7.27
C VAL A 18 -10.81 23.36 8.22
N LEU A 19 -11.71 23.16 9.19
CA LEU A 19 -11.64 22.03 10.13
C LEU A 19 -11.74 20.67 9.42
N LEU A 20 -12.63 20.54 8.44
CA LEU A 20 -12.79 19.28 7.71
C LEU A 20 -11.61 18.99 6.77
N SER A 21 -11.03 20.04 6.15
CA SER A 21 -9.82 19.92 5.35
C SER A 21 -8.61 19.51 6.20
N LEU A 22 -8.51 20.06 7.42
CA LEU A 22 -7.48 19.67 8.38
C LEU A 22 -7.64 18.21 8.83
N PHE A 23 -8.88 17.76 9.05
CA PHE A 23 -9.18 16.37 9.37
C PHE A 23 -8.79 15.42 8.22
N ALA A 24 -9.13 15.77 6.98
CA ALA A 24 -8.76 14.98 5.80
C ALA A 24 -7.23 14.91 5.61
N ALA A 25 -6.53 16.02 5.81
CA ALA A 25 -5.06 16.06 5.79
C ALA A 25 -4.45 15.20 6.91
N GLY A 26 -5.05 15.19 8.11
CA GLY A 26 -4.67 14.32 9.21
C GLY A 26 -4.81 12.83 8.87
N CYS A 27 -5.94 12.43 8.26
CA CYS A 27 -6.14 11.06 7.78
C CYS A 27 -5.12 10.66 6.70
N MET A 28 -4.82 11.57 5.77
CA MET A 28 -3.83 11.32 4.71
C MET A 28 -2.42 11.15 5.28
N LEU A 29 -2.03 12.00 6.24
CA LEU A 29 -0.74 11.90 6.93
C LEU A 29 -0.63 10.58 7.71
N ALA A 30 -1.68 10.18 8.43
CA ALA A 30 -1.71 8.92 9.15
C ALA A 30 -1.60 7.71 8.22
N ALA A 31 -2.23 7.75 7.04
CA ALA A 31 -2.11 6.71 6.02
C ALA A 31 -0.66 6.58 5.52
N VAL A 32 -0.01 7.70 5.18
CA VAL A 32 1.40 7.70 4.72
C VAL A 32 2.34 7.14 5.79
N LEU A 33 2.18 7.57 7.05
CA LEU A 33 2.98 7.07 8.16
C LEU A 33 2.80 5.56 8.35
N GLN A 34 1.56 5.06 8.28
CA GLN A 34 1.28 3.64 8.44
C GLN A 34 1.83 2.81 7.27
N THR A 35 1.67 3.28 6.03
CA THR A 35 2.23 2.65 4.83
C THR A 35 3.75 2.54 4.91
N SER A 36 4.45 3.58 5.38
CA SER A 36 5.91 3.55 5.52
C SER A 36 6.39 2.44 6.48
N ARG A 37 5.68 2.23 7.59
CA ARG A 37 6.00 1.17 8.57
C ARG A 37 5.79 -0.23 8.00
N VAL A 38 4.77 -0.41 7.15
CA VAL A 38 4.51 -1.71 6.51
C VAL A 38 5.61 -2.07 5.53
N PHE A 39 6.10 -1.10 4.72
CA PHE A 39 7.15 -1.32 3.72
C PHE A 39 8.52 -1.60 4.33
N VAL A 40 8.94 -0.87 5.37
CA VAL A 40 10.22 -1.13 6.05
C VAL A 40 10.27 -2.53 6.63
N GLN A 41 9.13 -3.03 7.10
CA GLN A 41 9.03 -4.32 7.76
C GLN A 41 8.58 -5.45 6.82
N LEU A 42 8.60 -5.23 5.50
CA LEU A 42 8.44 -6.26 4.48
C LEU A 42 9.80 -6.79 4.00
N ASP A 43 10.84 -5.95 4.05
CA ASP A 43 12.20 -6.32 3.63
C ASP A 43 12.85 -7.34 4.59
N ASP A 44 12.37 -7.39 5.84
CA ASP A 44 12.75 -8.37 6.86
C ASP A 44 12.14 -9.77 6.65
N TYR A 45 11.12 -9.93 5.80
CA TYR A 45 10.47 -11.24 5.54
C TYR A 45 11.10 -12.01 4.37
N ARG A 46 12.43 -12.17 4.37
CA ARG A 46 13.09 -13.22 3.54
C ARG A 46 13.06 -14.56 4.28
N SER A 47 11.87 -15.17 4.37
CA SER A 47 11.62 -16.50 4.97
C SER A 47 12.25 -17.68 4.21
N ALA A 48 12.80 -17.45 3.01
CA ALA A 48 13.23 -18.51 2.10
C ALA A 48 14.43 -19.38 2.57
N SER A 49 15.17 -18.98 3.63
CA SER A 49 16.29 -19.81 4.12
C SER A 49 15.95 -20.68 5.33
N GLN A 50 14.86 -20.41 6.04
CA GLN A 50 14.60 -20.99 7.37
C GLN A 50 13.79 -22.30 7.31
N ASP A 51 12.87 -22.45 6.35
CA ASP A 51 12.10 -23.70 6.09
C ASP A 51 13.00 -24.94 5.83
N ASN A 52 14.27 -24.72 5.47
CA ASN A 52 15.19 -25.81 5.20
C ASN A 52 15.78 -26.47 6.46
N LEU A 53 15.67 -25.87 7.65
CA LEU A 53 16.34 -26.41 8.84
C LEU A 53 15.72 -27.75 9.28
N HIS A 54 14.39 -27.78 9.46
CA HIS A 54 13.67 -28.98 9.88
C HIS A 54 13.82 -30.12 8.86
N TRP A 55 13.69 -29.82 7.57
CA TRP A 55 13.89 -30.82 6.52
C TRP A 55 15.31 -31.39 6.51
N THR A 56 16.32 -30.54 6.75
CA THR A 56 17.72 -30.98 6.73
C THR A 56 18.09 -31.81 7.97
N THR A 57 17.56 -31.48 9.15
CA THR A 57 17.82 -32.25 10.38
C THR A 57 17.16 -33.62 10.37
N SER A 58 15.88 -33.72 9.97
CA SER A 58 15.18 -35.02 9.86
C SER A 58 15.83 -35.93 8.81
N ARG A 59 16.47 -35.32 7.81
CA ARG A 59 17.18 -36.03 6.75
C ARG A 59 18.56 -36.56 7.21
N LEU A 60 19.19 -35.91 8.20
CA LEU A 60 20.46 -36.36 8.78
C LEU A 60 20.30 -37.67 9.57
N GLU A 61 19.22 -37.84 10.33
CA GLU A 61 18.91 -39.09 11.04
C GLU A 61 18.73 -40.25 10.05
N VAL A 62 18.06 -40.01 8.93
CA VAL A 62 17.88 -41.01 7.88
C VAL A 62 19.23 -41.43 7.27
N ASP A 63 20.14 -40.49 7.02
CA ASP A 63 21.47 -40.83 6.49
C ASP A 63 22.31 -41.63 7.49
N GLN A 64 22.25 -41.27 8.78
CA GLN A 64 22.89 -42.04 9.85
C GLN A 64 22.39 -43.48 9.85
N LEU A 65 21.07 -43.69 9.76
CA LEU A 65 20.46 -45.02 9.72
C LEU A 65 20.84 -45.79 8.45
N LYS A 66 20.93 -45.12 7.30
CA LYS A 66 21.40 -45.74 6.04
C LYS A 66 22.86 -46.17 6.12
N PHE A 67 23.71 -45.34 6.71
CA PHE A 67 25.11 -45.70 6.99
C PHE A 67 25.19 -46.93 7.91
N LEU A 68 24.46 -46.93 9.02
CA LEU A 68 24.40 -48.09 9.92
C LEU A 68 23.85 -49.35 9.24
N ALA A 69 22.85 -49.21 8.37
CA ALA A 69 22.33 -50.32 7.58
C ALA A 69 23.37 -50.88 6.62
N SER A 70 24.13 -50.02 5.94
CA SER A 70 25.23 -50.46 5.05
C SER A 70 26.32 -51.21 5.81
N LEU A 71 26.68 -50.77 7.03
CA LEU A 71 27.64 -51.47 7.89
C LEU A 71 27.14 -52.84 8.37
N ARG A 72 25.83 -52.98 8.62
CA ARG A 72 25.23 -54.26 9.01
C ARG A 72 25.12 -55.23 7.82
N ALA A 73 24.95 -54.69 6.61
CA ALA A 73 24.93 -55.47 5.37
C ALA A 73 26.33 -55.87 4.88
N LEU A 74 27.40 -55.32 5.47
CA LEU A 74 28.78 -55.66 5.14
C LEU A 74 29.15 -57.05 5.68
N THR A 75 29.00 -58.08 4.85
CA THR A 75 29.26 -59.49 5.21
C THR A 75 30.71 -59.94 5.02
N GLY A 76 31.48 -59.22 4.22
CA GLY A 76 32.89 -59.50 3.95
C GLY A 76 33.64 -58.25 3.45
N PRO A 77 34.94 -58.38 3.13
CA PRO A 77 35.77 -57.28 2.65
C PRO A 77 35.64 -57.07 1.13
N GLU A 78 34.56 -57.52 0.50
CA GLU A 78 34.36 -57.35 -0.94
C GLU A 78 34.33 -55.85 -1.32
N PRO A 79 35.03 -55.44 -2.40
CA PRO A 79 35.12 -54.05 -2.82
C PRO A 79 33.75 -53.37 -2.97
N GLU A 80 32.79 -54.05 -3.61
CA GLU A 80 31.45 -53.49 -3.87
C GLU A 80 30.67 -53.16 -2.58
N LEU A 81 30.81 -54.00 -1.54
CA LEU A 81 30.13 -53.80 -0.26
C LEU A 81 30.80 -52.69 0.55
N VAL A 82 32.13 -52.66 0.57
CA VAL A 82 32.88 -51.59 1.24
C VAL A 82 32.63 -50.24 0.57
N ASP A 83 32.57 -50.19 -0.76
CA ASP A 83 32.25 -48.96 -1.50
C ASP A 83 30.82 -48.49 -1.25
N ALA A 84 29.87 -49.40 -1.01
CA ALA A 84 28.52 -49.02 -0.58
C ALA A 84 28.53 -48.34 0.79
N VAL A 85 29.34 -48.82 1.75
CA VAL A 85 29.53 -48.19 3.07
C VAL A 85 30.15 -46.80 2.91
N ARG A 86 31.23 -46.69 2.13
CA ARG A 86 31.91 -45.41 1.84
C ARG A 86 30.94 -44.39 1.26
N ARG A 87 30.15 -44.77 0.24
CA ARG A 87 29.14 -43.88 -0.34
C ARG A 87 28.13 -43.36 0.69
N GLN A 88 27.63 -44.22 1.57
CA GLN A 88 26.69 -43.77 2.62
C GLN A 88 27.37 -42.88 3.66
N PHE A 89 28.63 -43.17 4.00
CA PHE A 89 29.43 -42.32 4.87
C PHE A 89 29.66 -40.93 4.26
N ASP A 90 30.01 -40.85 2.97
CA ASP A 90 30.26 -39.58 2.27
C ASP A 90 28.99 -38.70 2.23
N ILE A 91 27.83 -39.32 1.98
CA ILE A 91 26.53 -38.62 2.00
C ILE A 91 26.26 -38.07 3.41
N LEU A 92 26.47 -38.88 4.45
CA LEU A 92 26.28 -38.46 5.84
C LEU A 92 27.25 -37.33 6.22
N TYR A 93 28.53 -37.48 5.88
CA TYR A 93 29.59 -36.52 6.19
C TYR A 93 29.35 -35.17 5.52
N SER A 94 29.05 -35.19 4.21
CA SER A 94 28.77 -33.96 3.46
C SER A 94 27.51 -33.26 3.98
N ARG A 95 26.45 -34.00 4.35
CA ARG A 95 25.23 -33.40 4.90
C ARG A 95 25.44 -32.81 6.30
N ALA A 96 26.17 -33.50 7.17
CA ALA A 96 26.53 -32.98 8.48
C ALA A 96 27.37 -31.69 8.37
N THR A 97 28.34 -31.66 7.45
CA THR A 97 29.19 -30.49 7.20
C THR A 97 28.37 -29.32 6.64
N ALA A 98 27.50 -29.58 5.66
CA ALA A 98 26.63 -28.56 5.09
C ALA A 98 25.66 -27.96 6.12
N LEU A 99 25.14 -28.80 7.05
CA LEU A 99 24.29 -28.34 8.13
C LEU A 99 25.07 -27.46 9.12
N ARG A 100 26.27 -27.87 9.54
CA ARG A 100 27.13 -27.11 10.45
C ARG A 100 27.51 -25.74 9.88
N ASP A 101 27.90 -25.69 8.61
CA ASP A 101 28.39 -24.46 7.98
C ASP A 101 27.23 -23.54 7.51
N GLY A 102 26.02 -24.10 7.44
CA GLY A 102 24.79 -23.40 7.07
C GLY A 102 24.51 -22.19 7.96
N ARG A 103 24.20 -21.04 7.34
CA ARG A 103 23.92 -19.78 8.03
C ARG A 103 22.77 -19.93 9.05
N VAL A 104 21.73 -20.65 8.69
CA VAL A 104 20.53 -20.86 9.52
C VAL A 104 20.87 -21.65 10.78
N TYR A 105 21.71 -22.70 10.67
CA TYR A 105 22.19 -23.43 11.85
C TYR A 105 22.99 -22.51 12.78
N ARG A 106 23.94 -21.73 12.25
CA ARG A 106 24.70 -20.77 13.05
C ARG A 106 23.81 -19.74 13.73
N GLU A 107 22.84 -19.16 13.04
CA GLU A 107 21.96 -18.11 13.60
C GLU A 107 20.97 -18.64 14.63
N VAL A 108 20.42 -19.85 14.41
CA VAL A 108 19.40 -20.45 15.30
C VAL A 108 20.07 -21.05 16.54
N LEU A 109 21.27 -21.61 16.40
CA LEU A 109 21.88 -22.44 17.44
C LEU A 109 23.06 -21.76 18.13
N ALA A 110 23.54 -20.58 17.66
CA ALA A 110 24.61 -19.72 18.23
C ALA A 110 24.60 -19.55 19.75
N GLN A 111 23.45 -19.70 20.40
CA GLN A 111 23.27 -19.34 21.80
C GLN A 111 23.13 -20.56 22.74
N ASP A 112 23.19 -21.79 22.24
CA ASP A 112 22.70 -22.95 23.00
C ASP A 112 23.53 -24.25 22.89
N ILE A 113 23.25 -25.19 23.79
CA ILE A 113 23.86 -26.53 23.97
C ILE A 113 23.91 -27.36 22.67
N ALA A 114 23.09 -27.01 21.68
CA ALA A 114 23.02 -27.70 20.41
C ALA A 114 24.30 -27.60 19.54
N HIS A 115 25.14 -26.58 19.77
CA HIS A 115 26.49 -26.54 19.20
C HIS A 115 27.33 -27.71 19.70
N ALA A 116 27.26 -28.02 21.00
CA ALA A 116 27.98 -29.14 21.57
C ALA A 116 27.50 -30.48 20.98
N ASP A 117 26.20 -30.61 20.67
CA ASP A 117 25.66 -31.79 20.00
C ASP A 117 26.21 -31.93 18.56
N MET A 118 26.29 -30.85 17.76
CA MET A 118 26.88 -30.91 16.42
C MET A 118 28.39 -31.09 16.42
N ASP A 119 29.09 -30.49 17.38
CA ASP A 119 30.53 -30.71 17.57
C ASP A 119 30.79 -32.18 17.86
N ARG A 120 29.96 -32.80 18.70
CA ARG A 120 30.04 -34.23 19.00
C ARG A 120 29.75 -35.12 17.81
N VAL A 121 28.78 -34.76 16.95
CA VAL A 121 28.57 -35.47 15.67
C VAL A 121 29.80 -35.33 14.78
N THR A 122 30.36 -34.13 14.67
CA THR A 122 31.53 -33.85 13.83
C THR A 122 32.77 -34.61 14.31
N GLU A 123 32.99 -34.69 15.62
CA GLU A 123 34.08 -35.46 16.23
C GLU A 123 33.94 -36.97 15.98
N LEU A 124 32.72 -37.49 16.12
CA LEU A 124 32.43 -38.90 15.83
C LEU A 124 32.67 -39.23 14.35
N LEU A 125 32.25 -38.35 13.43
CA LEU A 125 32.53 -38.48 12.00
C LEU A 125 34.04 -38.43 11.72
N ALA A 126 34.76 -37.46 12.29
CA ALA A 126 36.21 -37.34 12.14
C ALA A 126 36.97 -38.58 12.62
N THR A 127 36.48 -39.23 13.69
CA THR A 127 37.04 -40.48 14.21
C THR A 127 36.85 -41.66 13.24
N MET A 128 35.79 -41.65 12.43
CA MET A 128 35.51 -42.72 11.45
C MET A 128 36.30 -42.57 10.15
N VAL A 129 36.62 -41.34 9.73
CA VAL A 129 37.36 -41.04 8.48
C VAL A 129 38.57 -41.96 8.25
N PRO A 130 39.56 -42.06 9.17
CA PRO A 130 40.75 -42.88 8.92
C PRO A 130 40.45 -44.37 8.79
N ILE A 131 39.32 -44.85 9.35
CA ILE A 131 38.90 -46.24 9.23
C ILE A 131 38.26 -46.47 7.85
N ILE A 132 37.37 -45.56 7.43
CA ILE A 132 36.63 -45.63 6.17
C ILE A 132 37.55 -45.50 4.95
N ASP A 133 38.54 -44.62 5.04
CA ASP A 133 39.53 -44.37 3.97
C ASP A 133 40.63 -45.45 3.90
N GLY A 134 40.73 -46.30 4.93
CA GLY A 134 41.68 -47.41 4.97
C GLY A 134 41.30 -48.58 4.05
N ASP A 135 42.12 -49.63 4.07
CA ASP A 135 41.89 -50.82 3.23
C ASP A 135 40.55 -51.51 3.50
N GLN A 136 39.99 -52.16 2.48
CA GLN A 136 38.71 -52.90 2.58
C GLN A 136 38.68 -53.91 3.72
N SER A 137 39.80 -54.60 3.95
CA SER A 137 39.94 -55.55 5.06
C SER A 137 39.91 -54.86 6.42
N ASN A 138 40.42 -53.63 6.52
CA ASN A 138 40.40 -52.84 7.75
C ASN A 138 38.99 -52.33 8.06
N VAL A 139 38.28 -51.82 7.06
CA VAL A 139 36.86 -51.41 7.19
C VAL A 139 36.01 -52.57 7.71
N PHE A 140 36.19 -53.78 7.17
CA PHE A 140 35.44 -54.95 7.61
C PHE A 140 35.79 -55.40 9.04
N LYS A 141 37.08 -55.34 9.42
CA LYS A 141 37.55 -55.67 10.78
C LYS A 141 36.99 -54.68 11.82
N GLU A 142 37.01 -53.39 11.49
CA GLU A 142 36.54 -52.31 12.37
C GLU A 142 35.02 -52.08 12.28
N ARG A 143 34.26 -52.89 11.53
CA ARG A 143 32.81 -52.69 11.31
C ARG A 143 32.03 -52.54 12.62
N ALA A 144 32.38 -53.31 13.64
CA ALA A 144 31.68 -53.27 14.93
C ALA A 144 31.92 -51.93 15.65
N ARG A 145 33.13 -51.40 15.55
CA ARG A 145 33.49 -50.08 16.07
C ARG A 145 32.78 -48.97 15.30
N LEU A 146 32.71 -49.07 13.97
CA LEU A 146 31.96 -48.13 13.12
C LEU A 146 30.47 -48.12 13.46
N ILE A 147 29.86 -49.28 13.71
CA ILE A 147 28.47 -49.38 14.17
C ILE A 147 28.30 -48.72 15.54
N GLN A 148 29.22 -48.93 16.49
CA GLN A 148 29.17 -48.32 17.81
C GLN A 148 29.32 -46.79 17.75
N LEU A 149 30.28 -46.28 16.98
CA LEU A 149 30.44 -44.85 16.73
C LEU A 149 29.19 -44.27 16.05
N GLY A 150 28.67 -44.98 15.05
CA GLY A 150 27.49 -44.55 14.29
C GLY A 150 26.24 -44.47 15.17
N THR A 151 26.08 -45.43 16.09
CA THR A 151 24.95 -45.46 17.04
C THR A 151 25.05 -44.34 18.07
N ARG A 152 26.27 -43.97 18.51
CA ARG A 152 26.50 -42.84 19.43
C ARG A 152 26.10 -41.47 18.86
N MET A 153 25.95 -41.35 17.54
CA MET A 153 25.46 -40.12 16.91
C MET A 153 23.94 -39.94 17.02
N ALA A 154 23.18 -40.97 17.41
CA ALA A 154 21.71 -40.92 17.41
C ALA A 154 21.17 -39.87 18.38
N ASP A 155 21.65 -39.84 19.63
CA ASP A 155 21.15 -38.90 20.63
C ASP A 155 21.51 -37.44 20.28
N PRO A 156 22.76 -37.11 19.90
CA PRO A 156 23.08 -35.77 19.41
C PRO A 156 22.20 -35.35 18.23
N ILE A 157 22.04 -36.19 17.20
CA ILE A 157 21.22 -35.88 16.01
C ILE A 157 19.77 -35.62 16.40
N ARG A 158 19.20 -36.42 17.31
CA ARG A 158 17.83 -36.22 17.83
C ARG A 158 17.69 -34.93 18.62
N ASN A 159 18.67 -34.59 19.46
CA ASN A 159 18.68 -33.34 20.21
C ASN A 159 18.70 -32.13 19.27
N ILE A 160 19.52 -32.19 18.22
CA ILE A 160 19.58 -31.14 17.18
C ILE A 160 18.23 -31.00 16.48
N ALA A 161 17.60 -32.11 16.09
CA ALA A 161 16.28 -32.09 15.44
C ALA A 161 15.18 -31.54 16.35
N ALA A 162 15.12 -32.00 17.62
CA ALA A 162 14.12 -31.55 18.59
C ALA A 162 14.24 -30.05 18.90
N ARG A 163 15.46 -29.54 19.05
CA ARG A 163 15.70 -28.10 19.28
C ARG A 163 15.46 -27.27 18.03
N GLY A 164 15.83 -27.78 16.86
CA GLY A 164 15.49 -27.18 15.57
C GLY A 164 13.99 -26.98 15.43
N LEU A 165 13.19 -28.00 15.81
CA LEU A 165 11.74 -27.93 15.83
C LEU A 165 11.20 -26.93 16.88
N ALA A 166 11.78 -26.90 18.09
CA ALA A 166 11.37 -25.95 19.12
C ALA A 166 11.65 -24.48 18.72
N ALA A 167 12.81 -24.23 18.11
CA ALA A 167 13.18 -22.91 17.61
C ALA A 167 12.30 -22.47 16.44
N ASP A 168 11.92 -23.40 15.56
CA ASP A 168 10.98 -23.17 14.47
C ASP A 168 9.57 -22.87 14.99
N ALA A 169 9.08 -23.62 15.99
CA ALA A 169 7.77 -23.40 16.61
C ALA A 169 7.67 -22.04 17.29
N GLN A 170 8.68 -21.65 18.08
CA GLN A 170 8.74 -20.36 18.74
C GLN A 170 8.77 -19.20 17.74
N ARG A 171 9.42 -19.40 16.58
CA ARG A 171 9.44 -18.40 15.50
C ARG A 171 8.14 -18.36 14.71
N SER A 172 7.52 -19.49 14.40
CA SER A 172 6.21 -19.56 13.74
C SER A 172 5.16 -18.79 14.53
N ASP A 173 5.19 -18.87 15.86
CA ASP A 173 4.30 -18.07 16.72
C ASP A 173 4.60 -16.56 16.62
N SER A 174 5.88 -16.17 16.52
CA SER A 174 6.26 -14.76 16.31
C SER A 174 5.86 -14.24 14.92
N GLU A 175 5.95 -15.08 13.87
CA GLU A 175 5.51 -14.75 12.52
C GLU A 175 3.98 -14.65 12.44
N ARG A 176 3.24 -15.55 13.11
CA ARG A 176 1.77 -15.47 13.21
C ARG A 176 1.31 -14.17 13.87
N ALA A 177 1.99 -13.74 14.94
CA ALA A 177 1.72 -12.47 15.60
C ALA A 177 2.00 -11.26 14.70
N ALA A 178 3.02 -11.37 13.84
CA ALA A 178 3.34 -10.29 12.93
C ALA A 178 2.47 -10.29 11.64
N LEU A 179 2.04 -11.44 11.13
CA LEU A 179 1.04 -11.55 10.06
C LEU A 179 -0.30 -10.94 10.49
N THR A 180 -0.74 -11.22 11.71
CA THR A 180 -1.96 -10.59 12.27
C THR A 180 -1.80 -9.07 12.40
N ALA A 181 -0.62 -8.57 12.80
CA ALA A 181 -0.33 -7.14 12.80
C ALA A 181 -0.37 -6.52 11.38
N LYS A 182 0.11 -7.23 10.36
CA LYS A 182 0.02 -6.78 8.95
C LYS A 182 -1.42 -6.68 8.46
N ILE A 183 -2.25 -7.70 8.72
CA ILE A 183 -3.68 -7.69 8.36
C ILE A 183 -4.39 -6.51 9.05
N LEU A 184 -4.10 -6.29 10.33
CA LEU A 184 -4.67 -5.16 11.09
C LEU A 184 -4.25 -3.81 10.49
N SER A 185 -2.99 -3.67 10.07
CA SER A 185 -2.49 -2.44 9.44
C SER A 185 -3.19 -2.13 8.10
N LEU A 186 -3.45 -3.16 7.28
CA LEU A 186 -4.19 -3.02 6.02
C LEU A 186 -5.67 -2.67 6.26
N ALA A 187 -6.30 -3.27 7.27
CA ALA A 187 -7.67 -2.93 7.64
C ALA A 187 -7.80 -1.46 8.06
N ILE A 188 -6.84 -0.95 8.86
CA ILE A 188 -6.79 0.46 9.27
C ILE A 188 -6.60 1.39 8.06
N LEU A 189 -5.76 1.01 7.09
CA LEU A 189 -5.54 1.79 5.86
C LEU A 189 -6.84 1.94 5.05
N ILE A 190 -7.57 0.83 4.83
CA ILE A 190 -8.85 0.82 4.11
C ILE A 190 -9.86 1.73 4.83
N LEU A 191 -9.94 1.62 6.16
CA LEU A 191 -10.87 2.40 6.96
C LEU A 191 -10.56 3.91 6.91
N MET A 192 -9.28 4.29 6.94
CA MET A 192 -8.88 5.70 6.74
C MET A 192 -9.22 6.22 5.35
N MET A 193 -9.03 5.41 4.30
CA MET A 193 -9.36 5.82 2.94
C MET A 193 -10.87 6.01 2.75
N LEU A 194 -11.68 5.11 3.32
CA LEU A 194 -13.14 5.24 3.37
C LEU A 194 -13.57 6.50 4.13
N ALA A 195 -12.95 6.78 5.27
CA ALA A 195 -13.25 7.98 6.07
C ALA A 195 -12.90 9.27 5.30
N ALA A 196 -11.74 9.32 4.64
CA ALA A 196 -11.34 10.46 3.82
C ALA A 196 -12.30 10.70 2.65
N LEU A 197 -12.69 9.64 1.94
CA LEU A 197 -13.61 9.72 0.80
C LEU A 197 -15.02 10.13 1.23
N SER A 198 -15.49 9.61 2.36
CA SER A 198 -16.77 9.99 2.98
C SER A 198 -16.77 11.46 3.40
N SER A 199 -15.67 11.94 3.97
CA SER A 199 -15.48 13.36 4.34
C SER A 199 -15.59 14.27 3.12
N LEU A 200 -14.94 13.91 2.01
CA LEU A 200 -15.02 14.68 0.76
C LEU A 200 -16.45 14.72 0.21
N LEU A 201 -17.16 13.59 0.22
CA LEU A 201 -18.55 13.51 -0.23
C LEU A 201 -19.46 14.43 0.60
N LEU A 202 -19.30 14.41 1.93
CA LEU A 202 -20.06 15.27 2.84
C LEU A 202 -19.78 16.76 2.60
N LEU A 203 -18.53 17.12 2.27
CA LEU A 203 -18.12 18.48 1.90
C LEU A 203 -18.86 18.95 0.64
N LEU A 204 -18.82 18.13 -0.41
CA LEU A 204 -19.48 18.41 -1.69
C LEU A 204 -20.99 18.50 -1.53
N TRP A 205 -21.60 17.59 -0.75
CA TRP A 205 -23.03 17.59 -0.50
C TRP A 205 -23.49 18.86 0.24
N ARG A 206 -22.73 19.30 1.25
CA ARG A 206 -23.01 20.57 1.94
C ARG A 206 -22.85 21.76 1.02
N LEU A 207 -21.80 21.77 0.20
CA LEU A 207 -21.55 22.84 -0.75
C LEU A 207 -22.69 22.94 -1.78
N TYR A 208 -23.12 21.80 -2.32
CA TYR A 208 -24.26 21.71 -3.24
C TYR A 208 -25.55 22.22 -2.61
N ARG A 209 -25.82 21.84 -1.36
CA ARG A 209 -27.02 22.28 -0.63
C ARG A 209 -27.02 23.80 -0.42
N ASN A 210 -25.88 24.38 -0.06
CA ASN A 210 -25.72 25.82 0.11
C ASN A 210 -25.92 26.58 -1.22
N TYR A 211 -25.32 26.10 -2.32
CA TYR A 211 -25.49 26.72 -3.65
C TYR A 211 -26.95 26.72 -4.11
N ARG A 212 -27.69 25.64 -3.83
CA ARG A 212 -29.10 25.53 -4.22
C ARG A 212 -29.98 26.56 -3.49
N THR A 213 -29.68 26.84 -2.23
CA THR A 213 -30.41 27.86 -1.45
C THR A 213 -30.11 29.29 -1.91
N GLU A 214 -28.89 29.58 -2.36
CA GLU A 214 -28.54 30.91 -2.90
C GLU A 214 -29.07 31.15 -4.32
N ALA A 215 -29.15 30.11 -5.15
CA ALA A 215 -29.68 30.21 -6.51
C ALA A 215 -31.15 30.65 -6.55
N GLU A 216 -31.96 30.23 -5.57
CA GLU A 216 -33.36 30.68 -5.43
C GLU A 216 -33.47 32.17 -5.06
N GLN A 217 -32.54 32.68 -4.24
CA GLN A 217 -32.52 34.10 -3.86
C GLN A 217 -32.04 35.01 -4.99
N ASN A 218 -31.13 34.54 -5.85
CA ASN A 218 -30.62 35.34 -6.96
C ASN A 218 -31.70 35.58 -8.04
N LYS A 219 -32.61 34.63 -8.28
CA LYS A 219 -33.79 34.83 -9.14
C LYS A 219 -34.70 35.94 -8.61
N SER A 220 -34.90 36.01 -7.29
CA SER A 220 -35.74 37.04 -6.66
C SER A 220 -35.20 38.46 -6.84
N LYS A 221 -33.87 38.64 -6.85
CA LYS A 221 -33.23 39.96 -7.03
C LYS A 221 -33.33 40.48 -8.47
N SER A 222 -33.19 39.63 -9.47
CA SER A 222 -33.40 40.01 -10.88
C SER A 222 -34.86 40.36 -11.18
N ASN A 223 -35.82 39.62 -10.62
CA ASN A 223 -37.24 39.98 -10.77
C ASN A 223 -37.57 41.32 -10.12
N ARG A 224 -37.03 41.62 -8.92
CA ARG A 224 -37.24 42.92 -8.27
C ARG A 224 -36.65 44.08 -9.06
N LEU A 225 -35.47 43.93 -9.67
CA LEU A 225 -34.90 44.98 -10.53
C LEU A 225 -35.74 45.20 -11.78
N ALA A 226 -36.20 44.13 -12.44
CA ALA A 226 -37.11 44.24 -13.58
C ALA A 226 -38.46 44.89 -13.20
N THR A 227 -39.01 44.56 -12.02
CA THR A 227 -40.26 45.18 -11.52
C THR A 227 -40.07 46.65 -11.15
N ILE A 228 -38.94 47.03 -10.53
CA ILE A 228 -38.65 48.44 -10.19
C ILE A 228 -38.40 49.26 -11.46
N LEU A 229 -37.64 48.73 -12.43
CA LEU A 229 -37.40 49.42 -13.70
C LEU A 229 -38.69 49.63 -14.51
N ASN A 230 -39.59 48.65 -14.50
CA ASN A 230 -40.87 48.76 -15.19
C ASN A 230 -41.94 49.58 -14.44
N THR A 231 -41.82 49.78 -13.13
CA THR A 231 -42.76 50.62 -12.36
C THR A 231 -42.25 52.04 -12.09
N SER A 232 -41.00 52.35 -12.45
CA SER A 232 -40.45 53.72 -12.40
C SER A 232 -41.22 54.67 -13.32
N GLN A 233 -41.50 55.89 -12.85
CA GLN A 233 -42.13 56.95 -13.66
C GLN A 233 -41.15 57.63 -14.64
N ASP A 234 -39.84 57.49 -14.39
CA ASP A 234 -38.82 58.04 -15.27
C ASP A 234 -38.59 57.14 -16.48
N ALA A 235 -38.52 57.77 -17.66
CA ALA A 235 -38.16 57.08 -18.90
C ALA A 235 -36.68 56.69 -18.86
N VAL A 236 -36.39 55.38 -18.87
CA VAL A 236 -35.02 54.84 -18.86
C VAL A 236 -34.80 54.02 -20.11
N MET A 237 -33.69 54.32 -20.80
CA MET A 237 -33.25 53.68 -22.03
C MET A 237 -31.76 53.39 -21.94
N VAL A 238 -31.35 52.20 -22.40
CA VAL A 238 -29.94 51.80 -22.48
C VAL A 238 -29.48 51.92 -23.92
N VAL A 239 -28.43 52.71 -24.15
CA VAL A 239 -27.83 52.92 -25.46
C VAL A 239 -26.43 52.30 -25.49
N GLY A 240 -26.17 51.49 -26.50
CA GLY A 240 -24.86 50.88 -26.73
C GLY A 240 -23.82 51.91 -27.20
N ALA A 241 -22.53 51.53 -27.15
CA ALA A 241 -21.45 52.39 -27.64
C ALA A 241 -21.51 52.65 -29.16
N ASP A 242 -22.34 51.87 -29.86
CA ASP A 242 -22.72 51.98 -31.27
C ASP A 242 -23.88 52.96 -31.52
N GLY A 243 -24.43 53.60 -30.47
CA GLY A 243 -25.55 54.54 -30.59
C GLY A 243 -26.91 53.87 -30.77
N LEU A 244 -26.98 52.54 -30.68
CA LEU A 244 -28.20 51.76 -30.82
C LEU A 244 -28.92 51.59 -29.48
N ILE A 245 -30.24 51.70 -29.52
CA ILE A 245 -31.10 51.49 -28.35
C ILE A 245 -31.23 49.99 -28.08
N GLY A 246 -30.80 49.55 -26.90
CA GLY A 246 -30.75 48.13 -26.51
C GLY A 246 -31.94 47.66 -25.67
N ASP A 247 -32.31 48.41 -24.62
CA ASP A 247 -33.41 48.06 -23.72
C ASP A 247 -34.12 49.33 -23.23
N THR A 248 -35.45 49.29 -23.12
CA THR A 248 -36.30 50.42 -22.71
C THR A 248 -37.34 49.97 -21.69
N ASN A 249 -37.63 50.83 -20.70
CA ASN A 249 -38.78 50.59 -19.82
C ASN A 249 -40.10 51.06 -20.47
N ALA A 250 -41.23 50.60 -19.94
CA ALA A 250 -42.56 50.93 -20.49
C ALA A 250 -42.82 52.44 -20.58
N ARG A 251 -42.35 53.24 -19.61
CA ARG A 251 -42.48 54.70 -19.64
C ARG A 251 -41.67 55.36 -20.75
N ALA A 252 -40.49 54.87 -21.09
CA ALA A 252 -39.72 55.35 -22.23
C ALA A 252 -40.41 55.06 -23.56
N ASN A 253 -41.05 53.88 -23.70
CA ASN A 253 -41.83 53.56 -24.90
C ASN A 253 -43.05 54.47 -25.05
N ASP A 254 -43.77 54.74 -23.96
CA ASP A 254 -44.93 55.63 -23.97
C ASP A 254 -44.53 57.08 -24.27
N LEU A 255 -43.48 57.59 -23.64
CA LEU A 255 -43.05 59.00 -23.77
C LEU A 255 -42.46 59.31 -25.15
N LEU A 256 -41.73 58.35 -25.73
CA LEU A 256 -41.06 58.51 -27.03
C LEU A 256 -41.85 57.87 -28.19
N ALA A 257 -43.07 57.38 -27.92
CA ALA A 257 -43.94 56.68 -28.89
C ALA A 257 -43.24 55.52 -29.65
N LEU A 258 -42.34 54.80 -28.96
CA LEU A 258 -41.54 53.72 -29.55
C LEU A 258 -42.30 52.38 -29.63
N SER A 259 -43.52 52.33 -29.08
CA SER A 259 -44.37 51.14 -28.93
C SER A 259 -44.66 50.42 -30.25
N ASP A 260 -44.65 51.15 -31.39
CA ASP A 260 -44.99 50.61 -32.72
C ASP A 260 -43.75 50.43 -33.63
N ARG A 261 -42.54 50.76 -33.15
CA ARG A 261 -41.29 50.75 -33.95
C ARG A 261 -40.26 49.68 -33.53
N LEU A 262 -40.56 48.87 -32.52
CA LEU A 262 -39.62 47.95 -31.85
C LEU A 262 -39.15 46.73 -32.66
N THR A 263 -39.62 46.53 -33.90
CA THR A 263 -39.13 45.43 -34.77
C THR A 263 -37.89 45.79 -35.59
N THR A 264 -37.42 47.04 -35.54
CA THR A 264 -36.21 47.48 -36.25
C THR A 264 -35.25 48.17 -35.27
N LYS A 265 -33.94 47.92 -35.41
CA LYS A 265 -32.90 48.57 -34.60
C LYS A 265 -32.98 50.09 -34.77
N ILE A 266 -33.30 50.83 -33.71
CA ILE A 266 -33.46 52.30 -33.73
C ILE A 266 -32.14 52.93 -33.25
N GLU A 267 -31.59 53.84 -34.04
CA GLU A 267 -30.45 54.69 -33.64
C GLU A 267 -30.95 55.87 -32.81
N LEU A 268 -30.23 56.21 -31.73
CA LEU A 268 -30.61 57.31 -30.83
C LEU A 268 -30.77 58.66 -31.56
N GLY A 269 -30.01 58.87 -32.64
CA GLY A 269 -30.04 60.08 -33.44
C GLY A 269 -31.39 60.36 -34.09
N ASP A 270 -32.11 59.32 -34.52
CA ASP A 270 -33.40 59.45 -35.22
C ASP A 270 -34.56 59.79 -34.27
N VAL A 271 -34.37 59.61 -32.96
CA VAL A 271 -35.39 59.90 -31.94
C VAL A 271 -35.21 61.30 -31.35
N LEU A 272 -33.97 61.81 -31.27
CA LEU A 272 -33.65 63.11 -30.68
C LEU A 272 -33.56 64.25 -31.71
N PHE A 273 -33.34 63.94 -32.98
CA PHE A 273 -33.18 64.96 -34.02
C PHE A 273 -34.16 64.75 -35.16
N CYS A 274 -34.87 65.81 -35.53
CA CYS A 274 -35.68 65.81 -36.73
C CYS A 274 -34.79 66.23 -37.91
N LYS A 275 -34.71 65.36 -38.92
CA LYS A 275 -33.98 65.64 -40.15
C LYS A 275 -34.86 66.48 -41.07
N GLY A 276 -34.48 67.75 -41.30
CA GLY A 276 -35.10 68.58 -42.33
C GLY A 276 -34.72 68.10 -43.72
N ASP A 277 -35.53 68.44 -44.74
CA ASP A 277 -35.32 68.04 -46.15
C ASP A 277 -33.97 68.49 -46.74
N ASP A 278 -33.26 69.39 -46.04
CA ASP A 278 -31.97 69.95 -46.43
C ASP A 278 -30.77 69.19 -45.80
N GLY A 279 -31.02 68.12 -45.03
CA GLY A 279 -30.00 67.28 -44.43
C GLY A 279 -29.33 67.82 -43.16
N THR A 280 -29.75 68.99 -42.66
CA THR A 280 -29.31 69.54 -41.36
C THR A 280 -30.10 68.94 -40.20
N LEU A 281 -29.40 68.49 -39.15
CA LEU A 281 -29.99 68.00 -37.91
C LEU A 281 -30.31 69.18 -36.99
N THR A 282 -31.58 69.38 -36.69
CA THR A 282 -32.04 70.33 -35.66
C THR A 282 -32.76 69.58 -34.55
N GLY A 283 -32.58 70.04 -33.32
CA GLY A 283 -33.26 69.46 -32.16
C GLY A 283 -34.78 69.61 -32.31
N CYS A 284 -35.46 68.48 -32.18
CA CYS A 284 -36.86 68.42 -31.75
C CYS A 284 -36.86 68.31 -30.22
#